data_AF-A0A7K2CUY8-F1
#
_entry.id   AF-A0A7K2CUY8-F1
#
_cell.length_a   1.000
_cell.length_b   1.000
_cell.length_c   1.000
_cell.angle_alpha   90.00
_cell.angle_beta   90.00
_cell.angle_gamma   90.00
#
_symmetry.space_group_name_H-M   'P 1'
#
loop_
_entity.id
_entity.type
_entity.pdbx_description
1 polymer ?
#
loop_
_entity_poly.entity_id
_entity_poly.type
_entity_poly.pdbx_seq_one_letter_code
_entity_poly.pdbx_strand_id
1 'polypeptide(L)' 'MVTISFKVDEQEARAIRLQAKREGVSVSEFLRRRARLAPTPPPKPRTVRCSYTGARIFAATEAMPPLTTDAVRDLLGDFP' A
#
# COMPACT_ATOMS: atom_id res chain seq x y z
N MET A 1 -3.58 -25.67 -1.31
CA MET A 1 -3.21 -25.10 0.01
C MET A 1 -1.73 -25.39 0.21
N VAL A 2 -0.91 -24.36 0.42
CA VAL A 2 0.56 -24.50 0.51
C VAL A 2 0.98 -24.28 1.96
N THR A 3 1.81 -25.17 2.49
CA THR A 3 2.34 -25.07 3.86
C THR A 3 3.74 -24.47 3.81
N ILE A 4 3.98 -23.47 4.65
CA ILE A 4 5.29 -22.85 4.84
C ILE A 4 5.76 -23.22 6.25
N SER A 5 6.98 -23.75 6.34
CA SER A 5 7.63 -24.08 7.61
C SER A 5 9.03 -23.50 7.63
N PHE A 6 9.44 -22.96 8.77
CA PHE A 6 10.77 -22.41 8.98
C PHE A 6 11.23 -22.74 10.40
N LYS A 7 12.54 -22.81 10.58
CA LYS A 7 13.16 -23.01 11.89
C LYS A 7 13.37 -21.64 12.52
N VAL A 8 13.07 -21.56 13.82
CA VAL A 8 13.32 -20.42 14.68
C VAL A 8 14.03 -20.93 15.92
N ASP A 9 14.78 -20.06 16.59
CA ASP A 9 15.28 -20.39 17.91
C ASP A 9 14.14 -20.37 18.96
N GLU A 10 14.43 -20.86 20.16
CA GLU A 10 13.43 -20.97 21.21
C GLU A 10 12.97 -19.61 21.74
N GLN A 11 13.85 -18.60 21.74
CA GLN A 11 13.54 -17.26 22.22
C GLN A 11 12.58 -16.56 21.25
N GLU A 12 12.84 -16.69 19.95
CA GLU A 12 12.01 -16.20 18.86
C GLU A 12 10.64 -16.90 18.87
N ALA A 13 10.60 -18.23 19.03
CA ALA A 13 9.35 -18.97 19.14
C ALA A 13 8.48 -18.46 20.31
N ARG A 14 9.10 -18.20 21.48
CA ARG A 14 8.41 -17.64 22.65
C ARG A 14 7.91 -16.22 22.37
N ALA A 15 8.73 -15.37 21.75
CA ALA A 15 8.37 -14.00 21.41
C ALA A 15 7.17 -13.95 20.44
N ILE A 16 7.19 -14.77 19.39
CA ILE A 16 6.09 -14.86 18.41
C ILE A 16 4.79 -15.28 19.09
N ARG A 17 4.83 -16.33 19.92
CA ARG A 17 3.63 -16.81 20.64
C ARG A 17 3.06 -15.76 21.59
N LEU A 18 3.93 -15.04 22.31
CA LEU A 18 3.52 -13.98 23.22
C LEU A 18 2.82 -12.84 22.48
N GLN A 19 3.37 -12.41 21.33
CA GLN A 19 2.78 -11.36 20.50
C GLN A 19 1.43 -11.78 19.92
N ALA A 20 1.34 -12.99 19.36
CA ALA A 20 0.07 -13.54 18.85
C ALA A 20 -1.00 -13.60 19.96
N LYS A 21 -0.62 -14.03 21.18
CA LYS A 21 -1.52 -14.06 22.34
C LYS A 21 -2.00 -12.66 22.75
N ARG A 22 -1.12 -11.66 22.73
CA ARG A 22 -1.48 -10.26 23.02
C ARG A 22 -2.49 -9.69 22.02
N GLU A 23 -2.39 -10.11 20.76
CA GLU A 23 -3.32 -9.70 19.69
C GLU A 23 -4.58 -10.59 19.62
N GLY A 24 -4.69 -11.63 20.46
CA GLY A 24 -5.85 -12.54 20.48
C GLY A 24 -6.00 -13.41 19.24
N VAL A 25 -4.91 -13.66 18.50
CA VAL A 25 -4.92 -14.40 17.22
C VAL A 25 -4.01 -15.63 17.27
N SER A 26 -4.21 -16.55 16.32
CA SER A 26 -3.30 -17.70 16.16
C SER A 26 -1.92 -17.28 15.64
N VAL A 27 -0.87 -18.06 15.94
CA VAL A 27 0.50 -17.79 15.45
C VAL A 27 0.54 -17.72 13.92
N SER A 28 -0.15 -18.63 13.23
CA SER A 28 -0.21 -18.65 11.76
C SER A 28 -0.92 -17.43 11.19
N GLU A 29 -1.94 -16.91 11.87
CA GLU A 29 -2.60 -15.67 11.45
C GLU A 29 -1.74 -14.44 11.72
N PHE A 30 -1.15 -14.36 12.92
CA PHE A 30 -0.22 -13.31 13.28
C PHE A 30 0.92 -13.17 12.27
N LEU A 31 1.56 -14.29 11.92
CA LEU A 31 2.60 -14.32 10.89
C LEU A 31 2.06 -13.94 9.52
N ARG A 32 0.85 -14.39 9.13
CA ARG A 32 0.22 -13.97 7.87
C ARG A 32 -0.03 -12.47 7.81
N ARG A 33 -0.47 -11.84 8.91
CA ARG A 33 -0.71 -10.39 8.98
C ARG A 33 0.57 -9.59 8.79
N ARG A 34 1.70 -10.07 9.33
CA ARG A 34 3.01 -9.40 9.17
C ARG A 34 3.72 -9.72 7.85
N ALA A 35 3.55 -10.92 7.32
CA ALA A 35 4.12 -11.34 6.05
C ALA A 35 3.31 -10.82 4.85
N ARG A 36 2.02 -10.51 5.05
CA ARG A 36 1.32 -9.60 4.15
C ARG A 36 2.06 -8.29 4.23
N LEU A 37 2.90 -8.02 3.23
CA LEU A 37 3.33 -6.67 2.88
C LEU A 37 2.06 -5.83 3.01
N ALA A 38 1.97 -5.00 4.05
CA ALA A 38 1.00 -3.93 4.04
C ALA A 38 1.21 -3.28 2.66
N PRO A 39 0.19 -3.19 1.79
CA PRO A 39 0.38 -2.51 0.52
C PRO A 39 1.01 -1.19 0.89
N THR A 40 2.25 -0.98 0.44
CA THR A 40 2.99 0.24 0.77
C THR A 40 2.01 1.34 0.47
N PRO A 41 1.56 2.12 1.48
CA PRO A 41 0.52 3.10 1.22
C PRO A 41 1.07 3.96 0.07
N PRO A 42 0.30 4.10 -1.03
CA PRO A 42 0.79 4.81 -2.19
C PRO A 42 1.33 6.16 -1.70
N PRO A 43 2.50 6.60 -2.20
CA PRO A 43 3.13 7.81 -1.70
C PRO A 43 2.09 8.94 -1.72
N LYS A 44 1.91 9.61 -0.58
CA LYS A 44 0.92 10.70 -0.48
C LYS A 44 1.20 11.71 -1.59
N PRO A 45 0.21 12.09 -2.41
CA PRO A 45 0.42 13.05 -3.48
C PRO A 45 0.91 14.36 -2.88
N ARG A 46 2.03 14.87 -3.40
CA ARG A 46 2.55 16.18 -2.97
C ARG A 46 1.64 17.27 -3.50
N THR A 47 1.41 18.32 -2.72
CA THR A 47 0.73 19.53 -3.20
C THR A 47 1.76 20.51 -3.75
N VAL A 48 1.53 21.03 -4.95
CA VAL A 48 2.37 22.04 -5.60
C VAL A 48 1.54 23.24 -6.02
N ARG A 49 2.17 24.40 -6.17
CA ARG A 49 1.54 25.60 -6.70
C ARG A 49 1.71 25.60 -8.23
N CYS A 50 0.60 25.68 -8.96
CA CYS A 50 0.63 25.83 -10.42
C CYS A 50 1.25 27.19 -10.78
N SER A 51 2.25 27.19 -11.66
CA SER A 51 2.90 28.41 -12.14
C SER A 51 1.99 29.26 -13.03
N TYR A 52 1.07 28.62 -13.75
CA TYR A 52 0.16 29.30 -14.68
C TYR A 52 -1.07 29.88 -14.00
N THR A 53 -1.72 29.13 -13.11
CA THR A 53 -2.99 29.55 -12.47
C THR A 53 -2.83 30.00 -11.03
N GLY A 54 -1.67 29.78 -10.40
CA GLY A 54 -1.44 30.06 -8.99
C GLY A 54 -2.16 29.12 -8.01
N ALA A 55 -3.00 28.21 -8.50
CA ALA A 55 -3.78 27.27 -7.69
C ALA A 55 -2.89 26.21 -7.02
N ARG A 56 -3.33 25.68 -5.86
CA ARG A 56 -2.72 24.51 -5.22
C ARG A 56 -3.30 23.25 -5.84
N ILE A 57 -2.45 22.44 -6.47
CA ILE A 57 -2.82 21.18 -7.15
C ILE A 57 -2.02 20.01 -6.59
N PHE A 58 -2.49 18.79 -6.82
CA PHE A 58 -1.70 17.59 -6.56
C PHE A 58 -0.69 17.39 -7.70
N ALA A 59 0.57 17.15 -7.33
CA ALA A 59 1.61 16.78 -8.27
C ALA A 59 1.37 15.36 -8.80
N ALA A 60 1.62 15.15 -10.08
CA ALA A 60 1.71 13.81 -10.64
C ALA A 60 2.82 13.03 -9.91
N THR A 61 2.55 11.79 -9.58
CA THR A 61 3.59 10.86 -9.12
C THR A 61 4.38 10.40 -10.35
N GLU A 62 5.69 10.18 -10.21
CA GLU A 62 6.59 9.83 -11.32
C GLU A 62 6.17 8.57 -12.09
N ALA A 63 5.35 7.72 -11.46
CA ALA A 63 4.84 6.48 -12.04
C ALA A 63 3.54 6.64 -12.86
N MET A 64 2.94 7.84 -12.93
CA MET A 64 1.72 8.05 -13.71
C MET A 64 2.04 8.42 -15.16
N PRO A 65 1.34 7.82 -16.14
CA PRO A 65 1.46 8.23 -17.54
C PRO A 65 1.03 9.69 -17.72
N PRO A 66 1.59 10.40 -18.70
CA PRO A 66 1.19 11.78 -18.99
C PRO A 66 -0.28 11.82 -19.39
N LEU A 67 -1.02 12.81 -18.88
CA LEU A 67 -2.41 13.05 -19.26
C LEU A 67 -2.44 13.70 -20.65
N THR A 68 -2.87 12.95 -21.66
CA THR A 68 -2.98 13.42 -23.06
C THR A 68 -4.41 13.87 -23.38
N THR A 69 -4.57 14.65 -24.45
CA THR A 69 -5.89 15.08 -24.92
C THR A 69 -6.80 13.91 -25.28
N ASP A 70 -6.25 12.86 -25.88
CA ASP A 70 -7.01 11.66 -26.23
C ASP A 70 -7.49 10.92 -24.97
N ALA A 71 -6.62 10.77 -23.96
CA ALA A 71 -7.00 10.17 -22.69
C ALA A 71 -8.11 10.97 -21.96
N VAL A 72 -8.07 12.30 -22.06
CA VAL A 72 -9.12 13.17 -21.49
C VAL A 72 -10.43 13.02 -22.27
N ARG A 73 -10.36 12.91 -23.60
CA ARG A 73 -11.53 12.70 -24.46
C ARG A 73 -12.22 11.36 -24.14
N ASP A 74 -11.42 10.30 -23.98
CA ASP A 74 -11.93 8.98 -23.62
C ASP A 74 -12.58 8.99 -22.22
N LEU A 75 -11.96 9.67 -21.25
CA LEU A 75 -12.50 9.83 -19.89
C LEU A 75 -13.84 10.57 -19.84
N LEU A 76 -14.03 11.54 -20.73
CA LEU A 76 -15.22 12.37 -20.78
C LEU A 76 -16.25 11.89 -21.82
N GLY A 77 -15.98 10.76 -22.48
CA GLY A 77 -16.84 10.26 -23.56
C GLY A 77 -18.28 9.94 -23.11
N ASP A 78 -18.44 9.53 -21.85
CA ASP A 78 -19.75 9.23 -21.24
C ASP A 78 -20.29 10.40 -20.39
N PHE A 79 -19.60 11.54 -20.37
CA PHE A 79 -20.05 12.72 -19.64
C PHE A 79 -21.10 13.48 -20.48
N PRO A 80 -22.29 13.78 -19.93
CA PRO A 80 -23.37 14.44 -20.68
C PRO A 80 -23.02 15.84 -21.17
#